data_AF-A0A2G9TMN0-F1
#
_entry.id   AF-A0A2G9TMN0-F1
#
_cell.length_a   1.000
_cell.length_b   1.000
_cell.length_c   1.000
_cell.angle_alpha   90.00
_cell.angle_beta   90.00
_cell.angle_gamma   90.00
#
_symmetry.space_group_name_H-M   'P 1'
#
loop_
_entity.id
_entity.type
_entity.pdbx_description
1 polymer ?
#
loop_
_entity_poly.entity_id
_entity_poly.type
_entity_poly.pdbx_seq_one_letter_code
_entity_poly.pdbx_strand_id
1 'polypeptide(L)'
;MYFLSVFFFIAKSSSGNVTEAEQKQLDSLEQVKEKAANAVLVEERNKRKARAQEKKDLEEKRRLLKALSDRKLNFRPRLPFSRPELMDWSLLEVSLAQTSERYRVSFNEDGNLQWPFLIQYPQAGQVDVLTDCDETAQVGSVLRPMFETPAEWDKDHKFRLENIRMFVSDEWNEYVMEVWEWSTFGSILSLPGFQIVQGLPVIMIYTRDEIEKKLSDVGENKFVIN
;
A
#
# COMPACT_ATOMS: atom_id res chain seq x y z
N MET A 1 97.63 25.48 29.68
CA MET A 1 97.84 24.13 30.23
C MET A 1 96.45 23.50 30.35
N TYR A 2 96.16 22.55 29.45
CA TYR A 2 95.13 21.47 29.43
C TYR A 2 93.80 21.66 30.21
N PHE A 3 92.59 21.38 29.69
CA PHE A 3 92.18 20.18 28.96
C PHE A 3 90.88 20.41 28.17
N LEU A 4 90.78 19.71 27.05
CA LEU A 4 89.63 19.57 26.15
C LEU A 4 88.36 19.00 26.82
N SER A 5 87.23 19.26 26.15
CA SER A 5 86.09 18.36 25.98
C SER A 5 84.96 18.41 27.02
N VAL A 6 83.95 19.23 26.73
CA VAL A 6 82.57 18.90 27.11
C VAL A 6 81.86 18.47 25.83
N PHE A 7 81.98 17.17 25.58
CA PHE A 7 81.26 16.48 24.52
C PHE A 7 79.76 16.72 24.67
N PHE A 8 79.21 17.17 23.55
CA PHE A 8 77.81 17.11 23.13
C PHE A 8 77.16 15.77 23.52
N PHE A 9 76.48 15.71 24.67
CA PHE A 9 75.63 14.59 25.01
C PHE A 9 74.25 14.81 24.39
N ILE A 10 74.19 14.76 23.05
CA ILE A 10 72.94 14.39 22.37
C ILE A 10 72.78 12.91 22.66
N ALA A 11 71.87 12.61 23.59
CA ALA A 11 71.34 11.27 23.80
C ALA A 11 70.77 10.80 22.45
N LYS A 12 71.53 9.91 21.84
CA LYS A 12 71.21 9.13 20.65
C LYS A 12 69.83 8.52 20.86
N SER A 13 68.86 8.96 20.05
CA SER A 13 67.54 8.35 19.94
C SER A 13 67.73 6.85 19.75
N SER A 14 67.26 6.04 20.71
CA SER A 14 67.17 4.60 20.54
C SER A 14 66.15 4.33 19.43
N SER A 15 66.65 4.00 18.24
CA SER A 15 65.91 3.29 17.23
C SER A 15 65.56 1.91 17.81
N GLY A 16 64.45 1.84 18.54
CA GLY A 16 63.88 0.57 18.96
C GLY A 16 63.41 -0.18 17.72
N ASN A 17 64.06 -1.29 17.40
CA ASN A 17 63.52 -2.23 16.43
C ASN A 17 62.23 -2.78 17.00
N VAL A 18 61.11 -2.40 16.38
CA VAL A 18 59.78 -2.96 16.68
C VAL A 18 59.87 -4.47 16.53
N THR A 19 59.48 -5.22 17.56
CA THR A 19 59.48 -6.68 17.49
C THR A 19 58.39 -7.15 16.53
N GLU A 20 58.57 -8.32 15.90
CA GLU A 20 57.63 -8.85 14.91
C GLU A 20 56.19 -9.01 15.47
N ALA A 21 56.07 -9.21 16.79
CA ALA A 21 54.80 -9.23 17.51
C ALA A 21 54.16 -7.83 17.65
N GLU A 22 54.95 -6.80 17.94
CA GLU A 22 54.49 -5.41 18.00
C GLU A 22 54.09 -4.88 16.61
N GLN A 23 54.82 -5.29 15.56
CA GLN A 23 54.48 -4.96 14.17
C GLN A 23 53.12 -5.54 13.78
N LYS A 24 52.86 -6.82 14.09
CA LYS A 24 51.55 -7.45 13.87
C LYS A 24 50.43 -6.79 14.67
N GLN A 25 50.71 -6.33 15.89
CA GLN A 25 49.74 -5.58 16.69
C GLN A 25 49.44 -4.21 16.08
N LEU A 26 50.45 -3.49 15.58
CA LEU A 26 50.25 -2.23 14.85
C LEU A 26 49.39 -2.44 13.61
N ASP A 27 49.70 -3.42 12.76
CA ASP A 27 48.94 -3.71 11.55
C ASP A 27 47.48 -4.08 11.88
N SER A 28 47.25 -4.81 12.98
CA SER A 28 45.91 -5.13 13.45
C SER A 28 45.13 -3.91 13.93
N LEU A 29 45.80 -2.96 14.60
CA LEU A 29 45.20 -1.71 15.07
C LEU A 29 44.85 -0.80 13.90
N GLU A 30 45.69 -0.76 12.86
CA GLU A 30 45.42 -0.01 11.62
C GLU A 30 44.22 -0.59 10.88
N GLN A 31 44.15 -1.92 10.71
CA GLN A 31 42.97 -2.57 10.12
C GLN A 31 41.68 -2.30 10.91
N VAL A 32 41.75 -2.31 12.24
CA VAL A 32 40.58 -2.00 13.08
C VAL A 32 40.18 -0.53 12.94
N LYS A 33 41.14 0.41 12.86
CA LYS A 33 40.87 1.83 12.60
C LYS A 33 40.24 2.06 11.23
N GLU A 34 40.74 1.40 10.17
CA GLU A 34 40.15 1.50 8.83
C GLU A 34 38.73 0.93 8.79
N LYS A 35 38.50 -0.23 9.42
CA LYS A 35 37.15 -0.82 9.53
C LYS A 35 36.20 0.10 10.30
N ALA A 36 36.65 0.71 11.40
CA ALA A 36 35.85 1.65 12.17
C ALA A 36 35.51 2.92 11.37
N ALA A 37 36.49 3.50 10.66
CA ALA A 37 36.27 4.67 9.79
C ALA A 37 35.27 4.35 8.67
N ASN A 38 35.41 3.20 8.01
CA ASN A 38 34.48 2.74 6.99
C ASN A 38 33.08 2.48 7.57
N ALA A 39 32.98 1.90 8.77
CA ALA A 39 31.69 1.68 9.43
C ALA A 39 30.95 2.99 9.72
N VAL A 40 31.64 4.02 10.22
CA VAL A 40 31.05 5.35 10.46
C VAL A 40 30.55 5.98 9.17
N LEU A 41 31.32 5.90 8.07
CA LEU A 41 30.90 6.42 6.77
C LEU A 41 29.67 5.68 6.21
N VAL A 42 29.63 4.34 6.35
CA VAL A 42 28.48 3.52 5.95
C VAL A 42 27.26 3.86 6.79
N GLU A 43 27.42 4.03 8.10
CA GLU A 43 26.33 4.39 9.00
C GLU A 43 25.76 5.78 8.68
N GLU A 44 26.62 6.79 8.45
CA GLU A 44 26.18 8.11 8.00
C GLU A 44 25.43 8.05 6.67
N ARG A 45 25.93 7.28 5.70
CA ARG A 45 25.28 7.10 4.39
C ARG A 45 23.91 6.45 4.56
N ASN A 46 23.80 5.42 5.40
CA ASN A 46 22.55 4.72 5.69
C ASN A 46 21.55 5.65 6.41
N LYS A 47 22.01 6.45 7.38
CA LYS A 47 21.19 7.47 8.05
C LYS A 47 20.67 8.53 7.07
N ARG A 48 21.52 9.01 6.15
CA ARG A 48 21.10 9.98 5.11
C ARG A 48 20.05 9.37 4.17
N LYS A 49 20.24 8.11 3.74
CA LYS A 49 19.28 7.39 2.90
C LYS A 49 17.95 7.16 3.62
N ALA A 50 17.98 6.74 4.89
CA ALA A 50 16.79 6.51 5.71
C ALA A 50 15.95 7.79 5.83
N ARG A 51 16.58 8.92 6.21
CA ARG A 51 15.90 10.23 6.31
C ARG A 51 15.28 10.69 4.98
N ALA A 52 15.97 10.46 3.88
CA ALA A 52 15.44 10.80 2.55
C ALA A 52 14.24 9.93 2.19
N GLN A 53 14.27 8.64 2.54
CA GLN A 53 13.17 7.71 2.30
C GLN A 53 11.95 8.03 3.17
N GLU A 54 12.15 8.31 4.46
CA GLU A 54 11.09 8.71 5.39
C GLU A 54 10.38 9.98 4.91
N LYS A 55 11.15 10.97 4.41
CA LYS A 55 10.57 12.21 3.87
C LYS A 55 9.70 11.93 2.63
N LYS A 56 10.16 11.07 1.72
CA LYS A 56 9.38 10.67 0.53
C LYS A 56 8.11 9.92 0.91
N ASP A 57 8.22 8.94 1.80
CA ASP A 57 7.07 8.17 2.31
C ASP A 57 6.03 9.09 2.95
N LEU A 58 6.47 10.06 3.75
CA LEU A 58 5.58 11.04 4.37
C LEU A 58 4.90 11.95 3.33
N GLU A 59 5.62 12.38 2.30
CA GLU A 59 5.07 13.18 1.19
C GLU A 59 4.03 12.38 0.39
N GLU A 60 4.29 11.10 0.12
CA GLU A 60 3.36 10.18 -0.56
C GLU A 60 2.09 9.96 0.28
N LYS A 61 2.24 9.64 1.57
CA LYS A 61 1.11 9.50 2.52
C LYS A 61 0.29 10.78 2.58
N ARG A 62 0.95 11.94 2.67
CA ARG A 62 0.27 13.24 2.72
C ARG A 62 -0.51 13.50 1.44
N ARG A 63 0.07 13.21 0.27
CA ARG A 63 -0.59 13.38 -1.03
C ARG A 63 -1.82 12.47 -1.13
N LEU A 64 -1.68 11.20 -0.74
CA LEU A 64 -2.76 10.23 -0.77
C LEU A 64 -3.88 10.62 0.19
N LEU A 65 -3.58 10.86 1.47
CA LEU A 65 -4.58 11.24 2.48
C LEU A 65 -5.32 12.51 2.09
N LYS A 66 -4.63 13.48 1.49
CA LYS A 66 -5.29 14.67 0.96
C LYS A 66 -6.30 14.31 -0.13
N ALA A 67 -5.91 13.50 -1.11
CA ALA A 67 -6.80 13.06 -2.18
C ALA A 67 -8.02 12.27 -1.66
N LEU A 68 -7.80 11.37 -0.70
CA LEU A 68 -8.88 10.60 -0.05
C LEU A 68 -9.82 11.50 0.77
N SER A 69 -9.26 12.49 1.48
CA SER A 69 -10.03 13.45 2.26
C SER A 69 -10.84 14.40 1.38
N ASP A 70 -10.28 14.88 0.28
CA ASP A 70 -10.95 15.80 -0.67
C ASP A 70 -12.21 15.14 -1.27
N ARG A 71 -12.17 13.81 -1.43
CA ARG A 71 -13.29 12.98 -1.92
C ARG A 71 -14.30 12.59 -0.84
N LYS A 72 -14.06 12.96 0.43
CA LYS A 72 -14.94 12.70 1.58
C LYS A 72 -15.31 11.21 1.74
N LEU A 73 -14.36 10.33 1.47
CA LEU A 73 -14.58 8.88 1.54
C LEU A 73 -14.66 8.40 3.00
N ASN A 74 -15.51 7.40 3.24
CA ASN A 74 -15.69 6.80 4.57
C ASN A 74 -14.86 5.51 4.67
N PHE A 75 -13.94 5.45 5.64
CA PHE A 75 -13.05 4.30 5.84
C PHE A 75 -13.25 3.65 7.20
N ARG A 76 -13.07 2.32 7.23
CA ARG A 76 -12.96 1.53 8.44
C ARG A 76 -11.73 0.61 8.37
N PRO A 77 -10.74 0.77 9.26
CA PRO A 77 -10.62 1.79 10.31
C PRO A 77 -10.49 3.23 9.76
N ARG A 78 -10.82 4.23 10.58
CA ARG A 78 -10.72 5.65 10.19
C ARG A 78 -9.27 6.04 9.91
N LEU A 79 -9.03 6.75 8.82
CA LEU A 79 -7.70 7.22 8.45
C LEU A 79 -7.33 8.51 9.20
N PRO A 80 -6.05 8.68 9.60
CA PRO A 80 -5.58 9.89 10.27
C PRO A 80 -5.29 11.02 9.27
N PHE A 81 -6.34 11.55 8.60
CA PHE A 81 -6.20 12.60 7.56
C PHE A 81 -5.39 13.83 8.01
N SER A 82 -5.52 14.23 9.27
CA SER A 82 -4.79 15.38 9.83
C SER A 82 -3.35 15.07 10.25
N ARG A 83 -2.98 13.79 10.41
CA ARG A 83 -1.67 13.36 10.90
C ARG A 83 -1.11 12.22 10.03
N PRO A 84 -0.56 12.55 8.84
CA PRO A 84 0.00 11.56 7.91
C PRO A 84 1.12 10.70 8.51
N GLU A 85 1.85 11.22 9.48
CA GLU A 85 2.91 10.51 10.21
C GLU A 85 2.41 9.32 11.06
N LEU A 86 1.13 9.32 11.43
CA LEU A 86 0.49 8.21 12.16
C LEU A 86 -0.15 7.18 11.21
N MET A 87 -0.15 7.45 9.90
CA MET A 87 -0.71 6.54 8.92
C MET A 87 0.23 5.37 8.68
N ASP A 88 -0.26 4.17 8.92
CA ASP A 88 0.34 2.94 8.45
C ASP A 88 -0.28 2.52 7.11
N TRP A 89 0.55 2.06 6.19
CA TRP A 89 0.11 1.53 4.89
C TRP A 89 -0.79 0.31 5.06
N SER A 90 -0.62 -0.46 6.14
CA SER A 90 -1.44 -1.62 6.47
C SER A 90 -2.95 -1.32 6.57
N LEU A 91 -3.34 -0.06 6.79
CA LEU A 91 -4.75 0.37 6.85
C LEU A 91 -5.44 0.35 5.47
N LEU A 92 -4.67 0.40 4.39
CA LEU A 92 -5.14 0.41 3.00
C LEU A 92 -4.59 -0.76 2.18
N GLU A 93 -3.83 -1.64 2.82
CA GLU A 93 -3.17 -2.77 2.19
C GLU A 93 -4.05 -4.00 2.31
N VAL A 94 -4.50 -4.47 1.15
CA VAL A 94 -5.34 -5.64 1.01
C VAL A 94 -4.44 -6.84 0.79
N SER A 95 -4.47 -7.77 1.74
CA SER A 95 -3.86 -9.09 1.59
C SER A 95 -4.95 -10.12 1.36
N LEU A 96 -4.95 -10.70 0.17
CA LEU A 96 -5.88 -11.76 -0.20
C LEU A 96 -5.18 -13.10 0.03
N ALA A 97 -5.81 -14.00 0.79
CA ALA A 97 -5.20 -15.29 1.15
C ALA A 97 -4.77 -16.14 -0.06
N GLN A 98 -5.34 -15.87 -1.24
CA GLN A 98 -5.09 -16.60 -2.48
C GLN A 98 -3.95 -16.02 -3.33
N THR A 99 -3.43 -14.83 -2.99
CA THR A 99 -2.35 -14.18 -3.75
C THR A 99 -1.22 -13.75 -2.80
N SER A 100 0.03 -13.90 -3.23
CA SER A 100 1.19 -13.36 -2.49
C SER A 100 1.34 -11.85 -2.62
N GLU A 101 0.52 -11.24 -3.46
CA GLU A 101 0.57 -9.82 -3.77
C GLU A 101 -0.30 -9.03 -2.80
N ARG A 102 0.11 -7.79 -2.57
CA ARG A 102 -0.58 -6.88 -1.68
C ARG A 102 -1.06 -5.70 -2.52
N TYR A 103 -2.36 -5.51 -2.54
CA TYR A 103 -2.98 -4.46 -3.33
C TYR A 103 -3.31 -3.27 -2.43
N ARG A 104 -3.20 -2.07 -2.98
CA ARG A 104 -3.55 -0.85 -2.25
C ARG A 104 -3.97 0.22 -3.22
N VAL A 105 -4.73 1.19 -2.74
CA VAL A 105 -5.01 2.39 -3.52
C VAL A 105 -3.72 3.16 -3.82
N SER A 106 -3.53 3.53 -5.08
CA SER A 106 -2.38 4.31 -5.54
C SER A 106 -2.78 5.30 -6.64
N PHE A 107 -1.88 6.22 -6.98
CA PHE A 107 -2.09 7.08 -8.15
C PHE A 107 -1.67 6.35 -9.41
N ASN A 108 -2.46 6.48 -10.48
CA ASN A 108 -2.05 6.07 -11.82
C ASN A 108 -1.19 7.15 -12.51
N GLU A 109 -0.80 6.90 -13.76
CA GLU A 109 0.04 7.82 -14.56
C GLU A 109 -0.64 9.18 -14.80
N ASP A 110 -1.97 9.18 -14.94
CA ASP A 110 -2.79 10.38 -15.12
C ASP A 110 -3.03 11.16 -13.82
N GLY A 111 -2.64 10.59 -12.67
CA GLY A 111 -2.81 11.20 -11.34
C GLY A 111 -4.18 10.96 -10.70
N ASN A 112 -4.99 10.06 -11.25
CA ASN A 112 -6.23 9.57 -10.64
C ASN A 112 -5.94 8.47 -9.61
N LEU A 113 -6.86 8.25 -8.68
CA LEU A 113 -6.77 7.11 -7.78
C LEU A 113 -7.19 5.82 -8.49
N GLN A 114 -6.37 4.81 -8.33
CA GLN A 114 -6.59 3.46 -8.79
C GLN A 114 -6.81 2.56 -7.57
N TRP A 115 -7.88 1.78 -7.61
CA TRP A 115 -8.39 1.05 -6.47
C TRP A 115 -8.44 -0.45 -6.74
N PRO A 116 -8.06 -1.27 -5.74
CA PRO A 116 -8.51 -2.66 -5.73
C PRO A 116 -10.00 -2.71 -5.39
N PHE A 117 -10.78 -3.55 -6.07
CA PHE A 117 -12.19 -3.82 -5.79
C PHE A 117 -12.42 -5.32 -5.63
N LEU A 118 -13.22 -5.70 -4.64
CA LEU A 118 -13.73 -7.06 -4.51
C LEU A 118 -15.10 -7.15 -5.17
N ILE A 119 -15.21 -8.05 -6.14
CA ILE A 119 -16.49 -8.42 -6.75
C ILE A 119 -16.97 -9.70 -6.08
N GLN A 120 -18.16 -9.65 -5.51
CA GLN A 120 -18.79 -10.82 -4.89
C GLN A 120 -19.96 -11.30 -5.73
N TYR A 121 -20.10 -12.61 -5.85
CA TYR A 121 -21.26 -13.27 -6.45
C TYR A 121 -21.93 -14.13 -5.36
N PRO A 122 -22.72 -13.54 -4.45
CA PRO A 122 -23.17 -14.24 -3.25
C PRO A 122 -23.98 -15.51 -3.56
N GLN A 123 -24.76 -15.47 -4.65
CA GLN A 123 -25.54 -16.63 -5.11
C GLN A 123 -24.72 -17.82 -5.58
N ALA A 124 -23.51 -17.58 -6.09
CA ALA A 124 -22.58 -18.62 -6.52
C ALA A 124 -21.53 -18.97 -5.45
N GLY A 125 -21.47 -18.19 -4.35
CA GLY A 125 -20.40 -18.29 -3.36
C GLY A 125 -19.02 -17.99 -3.94
N GLN A 126 -18.95 -17.16 -4.99
CA GLN A 126 -17.71 -16.83 -5.70
C GLN A 126 -17.29 -15.39 -5.43
N VAL A 127 -16.01 -15.10 -5.61
CA VAL A 127 -15.44 -13.76 -5.53
C VAL A 127 -14.35 -13.58 -6.59
N ASP A 128 -14.27 -12.38 -7.14
CA ASP A 128 -13.18 -11.93 -8.01
C ASP A 128 -12.56 -10.65 -7.45
N VAL A 129 -11.31 -10.38 -7.80
CA VAL A 129 -10.61 -9.16 -7.38
C VAL A 129 -10.13 -8.42 -8.61
N LEU A 130 -10.51 -7.15 -8.69
CA LEU A 130 -9.99 -6.20 -9.65
C LEU A 130 -8.90 -5.39 -8.96
N THR A 131 -7.71 -5.31 -9.53
CA THR A 131 -6.55 -4.67 -8.88
C THR A 131 -6.38 -3.21 -9.29
N ASP A 132 -6.84 -2.87 -10.48
CA ASP A 132 -6.44 -1.66 -11.20
C ASP A 132 -7.64 -0.83 -11.69
N CYS A 133 -8.62 -0.59 -10.81
CA CYS A 133 -9.81 0.20 -11.16
C CYS A 133 -9.53 1.70 -11.03
N ASP A 134 -9.39 2.42 -12.16
CA ASP A 134 -9.38 3.89 -12.17
C ASP A 134 -10.72 4.43 -11.64
N GLU A 135 -10.67 5.35 -10.68
CA GLU A 135 -11.85 5.97 -10.08
C GLU A 135 -12.74 6.73 -11.08
N THR A 136 -12.20 7.16 -12.21
CA THR A 136 -12.91 7.86 -13.28
C THR A 136 -13.52 6.90 -14.31
N ALA A 137 -13.06 5.64 -14.34
CA ALA A 137 -13.59 4.63 -15.24
C ALA A 137 -15.00 4.20 -14.82
N GLN A 138 -15.83 3.88 -15.81
CA GLN A 138 -17.16 3.33 -15.60
C GLN A 138 -17.06 1.85 -15.23
N VAL A 139 -17.88 1.41 -14.27
CA VAL A 139 -17.90 0.00 -13.84
C VAL A 139 -18.19 -0.93 -15.02
N GLY A 140 -19.14 -0.56 -15.87
CA GLY A 140 -19.49 -1.33 -17.07
C GLY A 140 -18.32 -1.53 -18.03
N SER A 141 -17.43 -0.54 -18.19
CA SER A 141 -16.26 -0.68 -19.08
C SER A 141 -15.24 -1.70 -18.59
N VAL A 142 -15.15 -1.91 -17.27
CA VAL A 142 -14.24 -2.89 -16.66
C VAL A 142 -14.88 -4.26 -16.57
N LEU A 143 -16.17 -4.33 -16.23
CA LEU A 143 -16.88 -5.59 -16.05
C LEU A 143 -17.35 -6.23 -17.36
N ARG A 144 -17.63 -5.45 -18.42
CA ARG A 144 -18.14 -6.00 -19.69
C ARG A 144 -17.21 -7.07 -20.28
N PRO A 145 -15.89 -6.85 -20.42
CA PRO A 145 -14.98 -7.89 -20.91
C PRO A 145 -14.94 -9.13 -20.01
N MET A 146 -15.16 -8.98 -18.70
CA MET A 146 -15.19 -10.12 -17.77
C MET A 146 -16.41 -11.02 -17.98
N PHE A 147 -17.55 -10.42 -18.34
CA PHE A 147 -18.80 -11.15 -18.57
C PHE A 147 -19.03 -11.55 -20.03
N GLU A 148 -18.11 -11.23 -20.96
CA GLU A 148 -18.20 -11.68 -22.35
C GLU A 148 -18.00 -13.19 -22.48
N THR A 149 -17.15 -13.78 -21.64
CA THR A 149 -16.89 -15.23 -21.62
C THR A 149 -17.33 -15.79 -20.26
N PRO A 150 -18.10 -16.89 -20.22
CA PRO A 150 -18.49 -17.50 -18.95
C PRO A 150 -17.27 -17.93 -18.15
N ALA A 151 -17.29 -17.62 -16.86
CA ALA A 151 -16.37 -18.22 -15.91
C ALA A 151 -16.62 -19.73 -15.78
N GLU A 152 -15.62 -20.49 -15.33
CA GLU A 152 -15.72 -21.96 -15.19
C GLU A 152 -16.87 -22.40 -14.26
N TRP A 153 -17.19 -21.56 -13.28
CA TRP A 153 -18.27 -21.78 -12.32
C TRP A 153 -19.65 -21.34 -12.85
N ASP A 154 -19.71 -20.52 -13.90
CA ASP A 154 -20.95 -20.05 -14.55
C ASP A 154 -21.26 -20.85 -15.83
N LYS A 155 -21.51 -22.16 -15.67
CA LYS A 155 -21.74 -23.08 -16.81
C LYS A 155 -22.93 -22.70 -17.69
N ASP A 156 -23.95 -22.09 -17.09
CA ASP A 156 -25.16 -21.67 -17.79
C ASP A 156 -25.02 -20.27 -18.42
N HIS A 157 -23.87 -19.62 -18.22
CA HIS A 157 -23.57 -18.25 -18.65
C HIS A 157 -24.67 -17.25 -18.25
N LYS A 158 -25.09 -17.32 -16.98
CA LYS A 158 -26.16 -16.49 -16.40
C LYS A 158 -25.66 -15.11 -16.02
N PHE A 159 -24.38 -14.96 -15.70
CA PHE A 159 -23.76 -13.68 -15.35
C PHE A 159 -23.33 -12.95 -16.62
N ARG A 160 -24.29 -12.28 -17.24
CA ARG A 160 -24.09 -11.34 -18.33
C ARG A 160 -24.43 -9.95 -17.88
N LEU A 161 -23.75 -8.94 -18.40
CA LEU A 161 -23.96 -7.55 -17.98
C LEU A 161 -25.44 -7.11 -18.09
N GLU A 162 -26.18 -7.63 -19.09
CA GLU A 162 -27.61 -7.35 -19.28
C GLU A 162 -28.50 -8.05 -18.25
N ASN A 163 -28.05 -9.18 -17.70
CA ASN A 163 -28.80 -10.04 -16.79
C ASN A 163 -28.35 -9.94 -15.32
N ILE A 164 -27.49 -8.98 -14.99
CA ILE A 164 -27.06 -8.74 -13.61
C ILE A 164 -27.58 -7.42 -13.06
N ARG A 165 -27.58 -7.34 -11.73
CA ARG A 165 -27.72 -6.10 -10.96
C ARG A 165 -26.59 -6.04 -9.95
N MET A 166 -26.09 -4.83 -9.72
CA MET A 166 -24.91 -4.58 -8.90
C MET A 166 -25.32 -3.76 -7.69
N PHE A 167 -24.77 -4.12 -6.54
CA PHE A 167 -25.12 -3.49 -5.27
C PHE A 167 -23.88 -3.26 -4.41
N VAL A 168 -23.98 -2.28 -3.53
CA VAL A 168 -23.00 -2.04 -2.47
C VAL A 168 -23.71 -1.96 -1.13
N SER A 169 -23.11 -2.53 -0.09
CA SER A 169 -23.67 -2.43 1.27
C SER A 169 -23.42 -1.07 1.87
N ASP A 170 -24.33 -0.66 2.76
CA ASP A 170 -24.08 0.42 3.69
C ASP A 170 -23.14 0.01 4.81
N GLU A 171 -22.75 0.97 5.64
CA GLU A 171 -21.80 0.78 6.74
C GLU A 171 -22.29 -0.21 7.83
N TRP A 172 -23.61 -0.44 7.92
CA TRP A 172 -24.23 -1.36 8.88
C TRP A 172 -24.61 -2.72 8.29
N ASN A 173 -24.47 -2.90 6.96
CA ASN A 173 -25.01 -4.04 6.21
C ASN A 173 -26.52 -4.24 6.43
N GLU A 174 -27.25 -3.17 6.71
CA GLU A 174 -28.71 -3.19 6.87
C GLU A 174 -29.41 -3.04 5.53
N TYR A 175 -28.82 -2.26 4.62
CA TYR A 175 -29.36 -2.03 3.29
C TYR A 175 -28.26 -2.03 2.24
N VAL A 176 -28.67 -2.27 1.01
CA VAL A 176 -27.83 -2.22 -0.17
C VAL A 176 -28.29 -1.09 -1.09
N MET A 177 -27.33 -0.44 -1.73
CA MET A 177 -27.58 0.60 -2.73
C MET A 177 -27.27 0.05 -4.11
N GLU A 178 -28.17 0.25 -5.07
CA GLU A 178 -27.94 -0.19 -6.44
C GLU A 178 -26.94 0.72 -7.15
N VAL A 179 -26.00 0.11 -7.87
CA VAL A 179 -25.01 0.78 -8.71
C VAL A 179 -25.19 0.36 -10.16
N TRP A 180 -24.90 1.27 -11.07
CA TRP A 180 -25.21 1.10 -12.49
C TRP A 180 -23.93 0.95 -13.31
N GLU A 181 -24.04 0.40 -14.52
CA GLU A 181 -22.89 0.22 -15.40
C GLU A 181 -22.22 1.54 -15.81
N TRP A 182 -22.97 2.64 -15.85
CA TRP A 182 -22.48 3.98 -16.15
C TRP A 182 -21.93 4.73 -14.93
N SER A 183 -22.10 4.18 -13.72
CA SER A 183 -21.48 4.73 -12.50
C SER A 183 -19.96 4.57 -12.61
N THR A 184 -19.22 5.57 -12.15
CA THR A 184 -17.76 5.46 -12.03
C THR A 184 -17.40 4.83 -10.68
N PHE A 185 -16.26 4.15 -10.60
CA PHE A 185 -15.76 3.62 -9.32
C PHE A 185 -15.68 4.70 -8.24
N GLY A 186 -15.19 5.90 -8.57
CA GLY A 186 -15.12 7.04 -7.66
C GLY A 186 -16.49 7.50 -7.15
N SER A 187 -17.52 7.47 -8.01
CA SER A 187 -18.89 7.82 -7.61
C SER A 187 -19.47 6.82 -6.60
N ILE A 188 -19.17 5.52 -6.78
CA ILE A 188 -19.59 4.45 -5.86
C ILE A 188 -18.93 4.62 -4.50
N LEU A 189 -17.62 4.88 -4.48
CA LEU A 189 -16.86 5.12 -3.26
C LEU A 189 -17.40 6.30 -2.43
N SER A 190 -18.03 7.26 -3.11
CA SER A 190 -18.56 8.48 -2.51
C SER A 190 -20.04 8.37 -2.12
N LEU A 191 -20.66 7.20 -2.27
CA LEU A 191 -22.08 7.01 -1.94
C LEU A 191 -22.35 7.23 -0.45
N PRO A 192 -23.47 7.87 -0.08
CA PRO A 192 -23.82 8.09 1.32
C PRO A 192 -23.94 6.78 2.09
N GLY A 193 -23.17 6.66 3.17
CA GLY A 193 -23.17 5.46 4.02
C GLY A 193 -22.37 4.28 3.47
N PHE A 194 -21.82 4.36 2.25
CA PHE A 194 -20.86 3.36 1.80
C PHE A 194 -19.58 3.45 2.63
N GLN A 195 -18.98 2.32 3.00
CA GLN A 195 -17.79 2.26 3.84
C GLN A 195 -16.73 1.36 3.23
N ILE A 196 -15.53 1.90 3.05
CA ILE A 196 -14.36 1.19 2.55
C ILE A 196 -13.67 0.50 3.73
N VAL A 197 -13.69 -0.84 3.74
CA VAL A 197 -13.07 -1.63 4.80
C VAL A 197 -11.66 -2.01 4.39
N GLN A 198 -10.65 -1.60 5.16
CA GLN A 198 -9.22 -1.88 4.92
C GLN A 198 -8.73 -1.53 3.50
N GLY A 199 -9.30 -0.50 2.88
CA GLY A 199 -8.94 -0.10 1.51
C GLY A 199 -9.50 -1.01 0.40
N LEU A 200 -10.39 -1.95 0.73
CA LEU A 200 -11.08 -2.83 -0.22
C LEU A 200 -12.58 -2.51 -0.29
N PRO A 201 -13.03 -1.71 -1.25
CA PRO A 201 -14.42 -1.57 -1.61
C PRO A 201 -14.97 -2.91 -2.16
N VAL A 202 -16.26 -3.16 -1.89
CA VAL A 202 -16.94 -4.39 -2.30
C VAL A 202 -18.16 -4.07 -3.15
N ILE A 203 -18.30 -4.73 -4.29
CA ILE A 203 -19.49 -4.71 -5.15
C ILE A 203 -20.06 -6.12 -5.19
N MET A 204 -21.34 -6.26 -4.85
CA MET A 204 -22.09 -7.52 -4.96
C MET A 204 -22.82 -7.57 -6.28
N ILE A 205 -22.75 -8.71 -6.95
CA ILE A 205 -23.39 -8.96 -8.24
C ILE A 205 -24.36 -10.13 -8.10
N TYR A 206 -25.59 -9.89 -8.49
CA TYR A 206 -26.64 -10.89 -8.54
C TYR A 206 -27.24 -10.96 -9.94
N THR A 207 -27.75 -12.13 -10.32
CA THR A 207 -28.58 -12.22 -11.54
C THR A 207 -29.97 -11.66 -11.24
N ARG A 208 -30.61 -11.07 -12.27
CA ARG A 208 -31.95 -10.48 -12.15
C ARG A 208 -32.96 -11.46 -11.57
N ASP A 209 -32.99 -12.68 -12.10
CA ASP A 209 -33.92 -13.75 -11.67
C ASP A 209 -33.83 -14.12 -10.19
N GLU A 210 -32.65 -13.95 -9.59
CA GLU A 210 -32.43 -14.27 -8.19
C GLU A 210 -32.73 -13.09 -7.30
N ILE A 211 -32.23 -11.92 -7.66
CA ILE A 211 -32.38 -10.73 -6.82
C ILE A 211 -33.82 -10.24 -6.78
N GLU A 212 -34.58 -10.32 -7.88
CA GLU A 212 -35.99 -9.92 -7.91
C GLU A 212 -36.87 -10.68 -6.91
N LYS A 213 -36.45 -11.89 -6.49
CA LYS A 213 -37.19 -12.69 -5.49
C LYS A 213 -36.87 -12.30 -4.05
N LYS A 214 -35.69 -11.69 -3.82
CA LYS A 214 -35.13 -11.40 -2.50
C LYS A 214 -35.18 -9.91 -2.15
N LEU A 215 -35.17 -9.06 -3.18
CA LEU A 215 -35.04 -7.62 -3.05
C LEU A 215 -36.34 -6.97 -2.59
N SER A 216 -36.26 -6.20 -1.52
CA SER A 216 -37.33 -5.32 -1.05
C SER A 216 -36.86 -3.86 -1.14
N ASP A 217 -37.63 -3.01 -1.81
CA ASP A 217 -37.36 -1.57 -1.90
C ASP A 217 -37.81 -0.85 -0.61
N VAL A 218 -36.89 -0.09 -0.02
CA VAL A 218 -37.12 0.68 1.21
C VAL A 218 -37.12 2.20 0.93
N GLY A 219 -36.99 2.59 -0.34
CA GLY A 219 -36.96 3.97 -0.82
C GLY A 219 -35.54 4.54 -0.95
N GLU A 220 -35.43 5.67 -1.66
CA GLU A 220 -34.17 6.43 -1.81
C GLU A 220 -32.98 5.61 -2.35
N ASN A 221 -33.22 4.68 -3.29
CA ASN A 221 -32.21 3.76 -3.83
C ASN A 221 -31.59 2.82 -2.76
N LYS A 222 -32.35 2.51 -1.71
CA LYS A 222 -31.96 1.55 -0.67
C LYS A 222 -32.87 0.33 -0.73
N PHE A 223 -32.24 -0.84 -0.66
CA PHE A 223 -32.92 -2.12 -0.74
C PHE A 223 -32.48 -3.04 0.38
N VAL A 224 -33.33 -4.00 0.73
CA VAL A 224 -33.00 -5.11 1.63
C VAL A 224 -33.00 -6.39 0.82
N ILE A 225 -31.98 -7.22 0.99
CA ILE A 225 -31.89 -8.56 0.39
C ILE A 225 -32.26 -9.56 1.49
N ASN A 226 -33.43 -10.19 1.35
CA ASN A 226 -33.94 -11.21 2.29
C ASN A 226 -33.43 -12.63 2.00
#